data_AF-A0A7L4PZS8-F1
#
_entry.id   AF-A0A7L4PZS8-F1
#
_cell.length_a   1.000
_cell.length_b   1.000
_cell.length_c   1.000
_cell.angle_alpha   90.00
_cell.angle_beta   90.00
_cell.angle_gamma   90.00
#
_symmetry.space_group_name_H-M   'P 1'
#
loop_
_entity.id
_entity.type
_entity.pdbx_description
1 polymer ?
#
loop_
_entity_poly.entity_id
_entity_poly.type
_entity_poly.pdbx_seq_one_letter_code
_entity_poly.pdbx_strand_id
1 'polypeptide(L)' 'MVETAPYEEQGRIGDVEFRTYPALRIASVRGVPENEAFGFLFRYISGRNRTR' A
#
# COMPACT_ATOMS: atom_id res chain seq x y z
N MET A 1 15.41 -5.16 -5.60
CA MET A 1 14.14 -4.97 -6.34
C MET A 1 13.02 -5.08 -5.31
N VAL A 2 12.11 -4.11 -5.26
CA VAL A 2 10.93 -4.15 -4.37
C VAL A 2 9.68 -4.35 -5.21
N GLU A 3 8.71 -5.12 -4.71
CA GLU A 3 7.42 -5.27 -5.36
C GLU A 3 6.61 -3.97 -5.22
N THR A 4 5.88 -3.60 -6.27
CA THR A 4 5.05 -2.40 -6.32
C THR A 4 3.60 -2.78 -6.64
N ALA A 5 2.64 -1.99 -6.16
CA ALA A 5 1.23 -2.21 -6.49
C ALA A 5 1.04 -2.20 -8.02
N PRO A 6 0.40 -3.21 -8.61
CA PRO A 6 0.16 -3.27 -10.05
C PRO A 6 -0.86 -2.20 -10.45
N TYR A 7 -0.68 -1.62 -11.63
CA TYR A 7 -1.63 -0.68 -12.22
C TYR A 7 -1.59 -0.73 -13.73
N GLU A 8 -2.67 -0.27 -14.36
CA GLU A 8 -2.75 -0.01 -15.80
C GLU A 8 -2.77 1.51 -16.04
N GLU A 9 -1.88 2.01 -16.90
CA GLU A 9 -1.92 3.41 -17.34
C GLU A 9 -3.08 3.61 -18.32
N GLN A 10 -3.94 4.60 -18.03
CA GLN A 10 -5.09 4.97 -18.87
C GLN A 10 -4.81 6.21 -19.73
N GLY A 11 -3.67 6.87 -19.50
CA GLY A 11 -3.20 8.03 -20.25
C GLY A 11 -2.59 9.10 -19.36
N ARG A 12 -2.28 10.26 -19.97
CA ARG A 12 -1.63 11.40 -19.33
C ARG A 12 -2.19 12.72 -19.86
N ILE A 13 -2.34 13.71 -18.98
CA ILE A 13 -2.65 15.10 -19.35
C ILE A 13 -1.60 16.00 -18.70
N GLY A 14 -0.72 16.59 -19.52
CA GLY A 14 0.44 17.33 -19.02
C GLY A 14 1.33 16.44 -18.15
N ASP A 15 1.52 16.83 -16.89
CA ASP A 15 2.32 16.09 -15.91
C ASP A 15 1.51 15.11 -15.05
N VAL A 16 0.21 14.95 -15.32
CA VAL A 16 -0.69 14.07 -14.54
C VAL A 16 -0.90 12.75 -15.26
N GLU A 17 -0.57 11.64 -14.58
CA GLU A 17 -0.82 10.27 -15.06
C GLU A 17 -2.09 9.68 -14.45
N PHE A 18 -2.92 9.06 -15.30
CA PHE A 18 -4.14 8.38 -14.89
C PHE A 18 -3.86 6.88 -14.78
N ARG A 19 -4.08 6.30 -13.60
CA ARG A 19 -3.84 4.88 -13.29
C ARG A 19 -5.08 4.21 -12.78
N THR A 20 -5.39 3.04 -13.32
CA THR A 20 -6.40 2.13 -12.77
C THR A 20 -5.70 1.04 -11.97
N TYR A 21 -6.10 0.90 -10.71
CA TYR A 21 -5.61 -0.16 -9.83
C TYR A 21 -6.65 -1.29 -9.77
N PRO A 22 -6.24 -2.57 -9.83
CA PRO A 22 -7.14 -3.69 -9.59
C PRO A 22 -7.59 -3.71 -8.13
N ALA A 23 -8.47 -4.65 -7.75
CA ALA A 23 -8.79 -4.87 -6.35
C ALA A 23 -7.53 -5.28 -5.55
N LEU A 24 -7.13 -4.46 -4.59
CA LEU A 24 -5.95 -4.69 -3.75
C LEU A 24 -6.35 -5.09 -2.32
N ARG A 25 -5.58 -6.00 -1.73
CA ARG A 25 -5.62 -6.24 -0.27
C ARG A 25 -4.64 -5.30 0.41
N ILE A 26 -5.17 -4.32 1.14
CA ILE A 26 -4.35 -3.30 1.81
C ILE A 26 -4.51 -3.46 3.32
N ALA A 27 -3.40 -3.62 4.03
CA ALA A 27 -3.36 -3.47 5.48
C ALA A 27 -3.29 -1.97 5.81
N SER A 28 -4.16 -1.49 6.70
CA SER A 28 -4.22 -0.08 7.09
C SER A 28 -4.34 0.06 8.60
N VAL A 29 -3.71 1.11 9.14
CA VAL A 29 -3.79 1.48 10.55
C VAL A 29 -4.38 2.88 10.62
N ARG A 30 -5.32 3.10 11.54
CA ARG A 30 -6.02 4.38 11.73
C ARG A 30 -6.03 4.73 13.21
N GLY A 31 -6.14 6.02 13.52
CA GLY A 31 -6.31 6.51 14.90
C GLY A 31 -5.03 6.67 15.72
N VAL A 32 -3.85 6.60 15.08
CA VAL A 32 -2.55 6.86 15.72
C VAL A 32 -1.68 7.74 14.80
N PRO A 33 -0.66 8.44 15.32
CA PRO A 33 0.29 9.21 14.51
C PRO A 33 1.00 8.34 13.47
N GLU A 34 1.40 8.95 12.35
CA GLU A 34 1.96 8.24 11.18
C GLU A 34 3.18 7.37 11.51
N ASN A 35 4.13 7.88 12.29
CA ASN A 35 5.31 7.11 12.70
C ASN A 35 4.94 5.86 13.49
N GLU A 36 3.92 5.94 14.34
CA GLU A 36 3.42 4.80 15.11
C GLU A 36 2.67 3.82 14.20
N ALA A 37 1.83 4.33 13.30
CA ALA A 37 1.09 3.55 12.31
C ALA A 37 2.04 2.72 11.44
N PHE A 38 3.14 3.31 10.95
CA PHE A 38 4.14 2.60 10.18
C PHE A 38 4.79 1.46 10.99
N GLY A 39 5.08 1.70 12.28
CA GLY A 39 5.58 0.65 13.17
C GLY A 39 4.65 -0.56 13.29
N PHE A 40 3.33 -0.35 13.31
CA PHE A 40 2.34 -1.45 13.28
C PHE A 40 2.39 -2.23 11.96
N LEU A 41 2.43 -1.54 10.83
CA LEU A 41 2.52 -2.17 9.50
C LEU A 41 3.82 -2.96 9.35
N PHE A 42 4.95 -2.41 9.79
CA PHE A 42 6.24 -3.07 9.75
C PHE A 42 6.25 -4.37 10.58
N ARG A 43 5.70 -4.34 11.79
CA ARG A 43 5.52 -5.55 12.61
C ARG A 43 4.62 -6.59 11.93
N TYR A 44 3.52 -6.14 11.32
CA TYR A 44 2.58 -7.03 10.63
C TYR A 44 3.26 -7.79 9.49
N ILE A 45 4.01 -7.11 8.61
CA ILE A 45 4.73 -7.76 7.50
C ILE A 45 5.93 -8.59 7.98
N SER A 46 6.49 -8.28 9.17
CA SER A 46 7.59 -9.02 9.79
C SER A 46 7.14 -10.28 10.55
N GLY A 47 5.92 -10.77 10.31
CA GLY A 47 5.42 -12.01 10.90
C GLY A 47 4.62 -11.84 12.20
N ARG A 48 4.35 -10.61 12.66
CA ARG A 48 3.37 -10.37 13.74
C ARG A 48 1.93 -10.40 13.20
N ASN A 49 1.62 -11.46 12.47
CA ASN A 49 0.31 -11.76 11.91
C ASN A 49 -0.03 -13.25 12.20
N ARG A 50 -1.31 -13.61 12.11
CA ARG A 50 -1.71 -15.01 12.21
C ARG A 50 -1.63 -15.61 10.82
N THR A 51 -0.77 -16.61 10.65
CA THR A 51 -0.46 -17.22 9.35
C THR A 51 -1.45 -18.33 8.94
N ARG A 52 -2.58 -18.43 9.67
CA ARG A 52 -3.49 -19.58 9.75
C ARG A 52 -3.04 -20.64 10.75
#